data_AF-A0AAJ6TVP1-F1
#
_entry.id   AF-A0AAJ6TVP1-F1
#
_cell.length_a   1.000
_cell.length_b   1.000
_cell.length_c   1.000
_cell.angle_alpha   90.00
_cell.angle_beta   90.00
_cell.angle_gamma   90.00
#
_symmetry.space_group_name_H-M   'P 1'
#
loop_
_entity.id
_entity.type
_entity.pdbx_description
1 polymer ?
#
loop_
_entity_poly.entity_id
_entity_poly.type
_entity_poly.pdbx_seq_one_letter_code
_entity_poly.pdbx_strand_id
1 'polypeptide(L)'
;MEGGVGENGNEREEEQDGMSVHSPCKAPPSSASSLPKVELELRLLEGLEIYPPVKLRGMHRHFVLYGLMEFLRRSFDRQFSPDEVLQLLDRFYNIEMLKPDDEEAEILNHEEDFSLPQNYFVKEE
;
A
#
# COMPACT_ATOMS: atom_id res chain seq x y z
N MET A 1 -28.28 -36.68 74.10
CA MET A 1 -27.10 -37.51 74.40
C MET A 1 -26.66 -38.04 73.04
N GLU A 2 -25.69 -37.38 72.40
CA GLU A 2 -24.23 -37.57 72.62
C GLU A 2 -23.81 -39.02 72.35
N GLY A 3 -22.81 -39.32 71.52
CA GLY A 3 -21.91 -38.53 70.64
C GLY A 3 -21.15 -39.54 69.74
N GLY A 4 -20.20 -39.22 68.86
CA GLY A 4 -19.55 -37.97 68.41
C GLY A 4 -18.22 -38.32 67.70
N VAL A 5 -17.64 -37.41 66.88
CA VAL A 5 -16.27 -37.49 66.27
C VAL A 5 -16.07 -38.66 65.25
N GLY A 6 -15.35 -38.62 64.12
CA GLY A 6 -14.56 -37.64 63.33
C GLY A 6 -13.99 -38.39 62.08
N GLU A 7 -13.22 -37.83 61.13
CA GLU A 7 -12.82 -36.44 60.90
C GLU A 7 -12.54 -36.13 59.39
N ASN A 8 -11.28 -36.14 58.91
CA ASN A 8 -10.87 -35.82 57.51
C ASN A 8 -9.60 -36.60 57.07
N GLY A 9 -9.44 -36.84 55.76
CA GLY A 9 -8.22 -37.39 55.11
C GLY A 9 -8.58 -38.36 53.98
N ASN A 10 -8.68 -37.94 52.71
CA ASN A 10 -7.61 -37.60 51.76
C ASN A 10 -6.57 -38.72 51.52
N GLU A 11 -6.82 -39.55 50.51
CA GLU A 11 -5.78 -40.26 49.75
C GLU A 11 -6.30 -40.52 48.33
N ARG A 12 -5.41 -40.48 47.34
CA ARG A 12 -5.71 -40.54 45.89
C ARG A 12 -4.90 -41.67 45.26
N GLU A 13 -5.57 -42.58 44.56
CA GLU A 13 -5.01 -43.43 43.50
C GLU A 13 -6.15 -43.51 42.45
N GLU A 14 -6.00 -42.89 41.27
CA GLU A 14 -5.38 -43.49 40.08
C GLU A 14 -6.05 -44.85 39.78
N GLU A 15 -7.00 -44.95 38.83
CA GLU A 15 -6.74 -44.92 37.38
C GLU A 15 -7.78 -44.09 36.58
N GLN A 16 -7.34 -43.04 35.88
CA GLN A 16 -7.95 -42.63 34.61
C GLN A 16 -6.84 -42.28 33.61
N ASP A 17 -6.63 -43.19 32.67
CA ASP A 17 -5.63 -43.09 31.62
C ASP A 17 -5.93 -41.95 30.63
N GLY A 18 -4.86 -41.41 30.04
CA GLY A 18 -4.94 -41.03 28.62
C GLY A 18 -5.56 -39.68 28.27
N MET A 19 -4.83 -38.60 28.55
CA MET A 19 -4.71 -37.45 27.63
C MET A 19 -5.92 -36.50 27.50
N SER A 20 -5.96 -35.49 28.37
CA SER A 20 -5.51 -34.12 28.01
C SER A 20 -5.27 -33.87 26.50
N VAL A 21 -5.83 -32.85 25.84
CA VAL A 21 -6.56 -31.66 26.28
C VAL A 21 -7.56 -31.27 25.18
N HIS A 22 -8.59 -30.49 25.48
CA HIS A 22 -9.21 -29.62 24.48
C HIS A 22 -8.12 -28.87 23.70
N SER A 23 -7.88 -29.23 22.44
CA SER A 23 -7.04 -28.44 21.56
C SER A 23 -7.68 -27.06 21.44
N PRO A 24 -7.02 -25.96 21.87
CA PRO A 24 -7.58 -24.65 21.66
C PRO A 24 -7.48 -24.35 20.17
N CYS A 25 -8.54 -24.62 19.42
CA CYS A 25 -8.80 -24.02 18.11
C CYS A 25 -9.15 -22.52 18.26
N LYS A 26 -8.44 -21.85 19.16
CA LYS A 26 -8.29 -20.40 19.18
C LYS A 26 -7.11 -20.15 18.27
N ALA A 27 -7.41 -19.92 16.99
CA ALA A 27 -6.42 -19.40 16.06
C ALA A 27 -5.66 -18.25 16.76
N PRO A 28 -4.32 -18.13 16.56
CA PRO A 28 -3.59 -17.00 17.12
C PRO A 28 -4.34 -15.72 16.72
N PRO A 29 -4.46 -14.72 17.61
CA PRO A 29 -5.15 -13.49 17.27
C PRO A 29 -4.47 -12.93 16.03
N SER A 30 -5.15 -13.05 14.88
CA SER A 30 -4.63 -12.57 13.61
C SER A 30 -4.26 -11.12 13.84
N SER A 31 -3.02 -10.75 13.51
CA SER A 31 -2.50 -9.40 13.74
C SER A 31 -3.24 -8.43 12.82
N ALA A 32 -4.45 -8.03 13.24
CA ALA A 32 -5.44 -7.27 12.50
C ALA A 32 -5.06 -5.78 12.46
N SER A 33 -3.88 -5.51 11.92
CA SER A 33 -3.27 -4.18 11.78
C SER A 33 -2.33 -4.07 10.58
N SER A 34 -2.31 -5.07 9.68
CA SER A 34 -1.77 -4.89 8.33
C SER A 34 -2.94 -4.81 7.34
N LEU A 35 -2.93 -3.76 6.51
CA LEU A 35 -3.73 -3.77 5.29
C LEU A 35 -3.40 -5.06 4.53
N PRO A 36 -4.40 -5.82 4.05
CA PRO A 36 -4.12 -7.02 3.27
C PRO A 36 -3.27 -6.61 2.07
N LYS A 37 -2.04 -7.11 2.01
CA LYS A 37 -1.00 -6.63 1.07
C LYS A 37 -1.50 -6.67 -0.39
N VAL A 38 -2.35 -7.66 -0.70
CA VAL A 38 -3.05 -7.84 -1.98
C VAL A 38 -4.05 -6.71 -2.30
N GLU A 39 -4.79 -6.17 -1.33
CA GLU A 39 -5.70 -5.03 -1.59
C GLU A 39 -4.91 -3.76 -1.93
N LEU A 40 -3.80 -3.51 -1.22
CA LEU A 40 -2.90 -2.39 -1.51
C LEU A 40 -2.32 -2.49 -2.94
N GLU A 41 -2.04 -3.70 -3.41
CA GLU A 41 -1.59 -3.98 -4.77
C GLU A 41 -2.69 -3.73 -5.80
N LEU A 42 -3.89 -4.25 -5.58
CA LEU A 42 -5.04 -4.04 -6.47
C LEU A 42 -5.37 -2.55 -6.60
N ARG A 43 -5.34 -1.80 -5.50
CA ARG A 43 -5.52 -0.33 -5.51
C ARG A 43 -4.39 0.41 -6.22
N LEU A 44 -3.14 -0.02 -6.11
CA LEU A 44 -2.07 0.57 -6.92
C LEU A 44 -2.33 0.36 -8.42
N LEU A 45 -2.71 -0.86 -8.82
CA LEU A 45 -3.00 -1.19 -10.21
C LEU A 45 -4.20 -0.39 -10.76
N GLU A 46 -5.27 -0.21 -9.98
CA GLU A 46 -6.39 0.68 -10.30
C GLU A 46 -5.93 2.14 -10.48
N GLY A 47 -5.08 2.65 -9.57
CA GLY A 47 -4.53 4.00 -9.66
C GLY A 47 -3.67 4.25 -10.91
N LEU A 48 -3.04 3.20 -11.47
CA LEU A 48 -2.22 3.31 -12.69
C LEU A 48 -3.03 3.49 -13.97
N GLU A 49 -4.36 3.27 -13.96
CA GLU A 49 -5.25 3.68 -15.06
C GLU A 49 -5.34 5.21 -15.17
N ILE A 50 -5.23 5.92 -14.05
CA ILE A 50 -5.26 7.39 -13.95
C ILE A 50 -3.87 7.99 -14.11
N TYR A 51 -2.84 7.27 -13.62
CA TYR A 51 -1.46 7.72 -13.53
C TYR A 51 -0.52 6.76 -14.29
N PRO A 52 -0.35 6.91 -15.62
CA PRO A 52 0.33 5.92 -16.46
C PRO A 52 1.76 5.61 -16.01
N PRO A 53 2.17 4.32 -15.92
CA PRO A 53 3.52 3.94 -15.51
C PRO A 53 4.63 4.58 -16.35
N VAL A 54 4.43 4.76 -17.66
CA VAL A 54 5.43 5.34 -18.57
C VAL A 54 5.89 6.74 -18.10
N LYS A 55 4.99 7.52 -17.51
CA LYS A 55 5.25 8.87 -16.99
C LYS A 55 6.01 8.89 -15.65
N LEU A 56 6.35 7.71 -15.09
CA LEU A 56 7.37 7.58 -14.03
C LEU A 56 8.78 7.83 -14.56
N ARG A 57 9.02 7.71 -15.88
CA ARG A 57 10.32 7.93 -16.51
C ARG A 57 10.31 9.23 -17.32
N GLY A 58 10.31 10.36 -16.63
CA GLY A 58 10.31 11.66 -17.26
C GLY A 58 10.16 12.80 -16.27
N MET A 59 9.82 13.98 -16.80
CA MET A 59 9.55 15.17 -15.98
C MET A 59 8.29 14.98 -15.14
N HIS A 60 7.36 14.15 -15.62
CA HIS A 60 6.10 13.84 -14.96
C HIS A 60 6.21 12.95 -13.71
N ARG A 61 7.37 12.34 -13.41
CA ARG A 61 7.56 11.40 -12.29
C ARG A 61 7.02 11.90 -10.95
N HIS A 62 7.23 13.18 -10.64
CA HIS A 62 6.74 13.79 -9.39
C HIS A 62 5.21 13.87 -9.32
N PHE A 63 4.55 14.20 -10.43
CA PHE A 63 3.08 14.28 -10.49
C PHE A 63 2.45 12.89 -10.39
N VAL A 64 3.03 11.89 -11.06
CA VAL A 64 2.58 10.49 -10.99
C VAL A 64 2.72 9.94 -9.58
N LEU A 65 3.88 10.09 -8.94
CA LEU A 65 4.09 9.64 -7.56
C LEU A 65 3.17 10.35 -6.56
N TYR A 66 3.00 11.68 -6.68
CA TYR A 66 2.08 12.42 -5.82
C TYR A 66 0.62 12.00 -6.02
N GLY A 67 0.19 11.80 -7.26
CA GLY A 67 -1.14 11.30 -7.61
C GLY A 67 -1.42 9.91 -7.02
N LEU A 68 -0.47 8.99 -7.13
CA LEU A 68 -0.58 7.65 -6.53
C LEU A 68 -0.59 7.69 -5.00
N MET A 69 0.24 8.53 -4.36
CA MET A 69 0.19 8.73 -2.90
C MET A 69 -1.17 9.28 -2.45
N GLU A 70 -1.73 10.28 -3.14
CA GLU A 70 -3.06 10.83 -2.85
C GLU A 70 -4.19 9.82 -3.08
N PHE A 71 -4.11 9.04 -4.16
CA PHE A 71 -5.07 7.98 -4.46
C PHE A 71 -5.10 6.93 -3.36
N LEU A 72 -3.94 6.36 -3.03
CA LEU A 72 -3.81 5.35 -1.97
C LEU A 72 -4.19 5.91 -0.59
N ARG A 73 -3.85 7.18 -0.30
CA ARG A 73 -4.27 7.85 0.94
C ARG A 73 -5.78 7.92 1.08
N ARG A 74 -6.51 8.21 0.00
CA ARG A 74 -7.98 8.24 -0.01
C ARG A 74 -8.59 6.84 0.09
N SER A 75 -7.94 5.82 -0.49
CA SER A 75 -8.40 4.42 -0.41
C SER A 75 -8.23 3.80 0.98
N PHE A 76 -7.21 4.21 1.75
CA PHE A 76 -6.80 3.54 3.00
C PHE A 76 -6.77 4.44 4.26
N ASP A 77 -7.15 5.72 4.13
CA ASP A 77 -7.04 6.75 5.18
C ASP A 77 -5.66 6.80 5.86
N ARG A 78 -4.61 6.56 5.06
CA ARG A 78 -3.22 6.40 5.52
C ARG A 78 -2.27 7.23 4.67
N GLN A 79 -1.33 7.92 5.32
CA GLN A 79 -0.22 8.58 4.60
C GLN A 79 0.75 7.53 4.04
N PHE A 80 1.16 7.72 2.77
CA PHE A 80 2.17 6.92 2.09
C PHE A 80 3.38 7.78 1.77
N SER A 81 4.59 7.24 1.91
CA SER A 81 5.80 7.91 1.44
C SER A 81 6.09 7.62 -0.04
N PRO A 82 6.90 8.45 -0.73
CA PRO A 82 7.33 8.17 -2.09
C PRO A 82 8.04 6.82 -2.20
N ASP A 83 8.88 6.48 -1.21
CA ASP A 83 9.64 5.22 -1.17
C ASP A 83 8.72 4.00 -1.00
N GLU A 84 7.65 4.11 -0.20
CA GLU A 84 6.66 3.05 -0.05
C GLU A 84 5.93 2.77 -1.37
N VAL A 85 5.55 3.82 -2.10
CA VAL A 85 4.89 3.69 -3.42
C VAL A 85 5.86 3.15 -4.47
N LEU A 86 7.12 3.59 -4.47
CA LEU A 86 8.16 3.06 -5.37
C LEU A 86 8.44 1.57 -5.10
N GLN A 87 8.59 1.16 -3.85
CA GLN A 87 8.73 -0.26 -3.47
C GLN A 87 7.48 -1.09 -3.80
N LEU A 88 6.30 -0.46 -3.84
CA LEU A 88 5.07 -1.14 -4.26
C LEU A 88 5.03 -1.34 -5.78
N LEU A 89 5.44 -0.33 -6.56
CA LEU A 89 5.55 -0.35 -8.02
C LEU A 89 6.60 -1.35 -8.55
N ASP A 90 7.76 -1.44 -7.89
CA ASP A 90 8.88 -2.33 -8.26
C ASP A 90 8.48 -3.82 -8.34
N ARG A 91 7.40 -4.20 -7.66
CA ARG A 91 6.86 -5.58 -7.67
C ARG A 91 6.03 -5.92 -8.90
N PHE A 92 5.65 -4.91 -9.69
CA PHE A 92 4.84 -5.04 -10.91
C PHE A 92 5.60 -4.59 -12.15
N TYR A 93 6.41 -3.53 -12.02
CA TYR A 93 7.12 -2.90 -13.11
C TYR A 93 8.59 -2.76 -12.75
N ASN A 94 9.47 -3.26 -13.63
CA ASN A 94 10.85 -2.81 -13.62
C ASN A 94 10.87 -1.36 -14.16
N ILE A 95 10.92 -0.39 -13.25
CA ILE A 95 10.80 1.05 -13.55
C ILE A 95 11.95 1.52 -14.46
N GLU A 96 13.15 0.92 -14.35
CA GLU A 96 14.31 1.24 -15.19
C GLU A 96 14.13 0.80 -16.65
N MET A 97 13.37 -0.28 -16.87
CA MET A 97 13.08 -0.83 -18.20
C MET A 97 11.82 -0.26 -18.85
N LEU A 98 11.06 0.60 -18.16
CA LEU A 98 9.98 1.36 -18.80
C LEU A 98 10.57 2.21 -19.92
N LYS A 99 10.02 2.10 -21.14
CA LYS A 99 10.39 3.01 -22.22
C LYS A 99 9.96 4.43 -21.83
N PRO A 100 10.78 5.46 -22.09
CA PRO A 100 10.31 6.84 -21.96
C PRO A 100 9.15 7.07 -22.93
N ASP A 101 8.32 8.05 -22.63
CA ASP A 101 7.27 8.49 -23.53
C ASP A 101 7.92 9.26 -24.70
N ASP A 102 7.81 8.74 -25.92
CA ASP A 102 8.43 9.37 -27.10
C ASP A 102 7.81 10.77 -27.34
N GLU A 103 6.55 11.00 -26.92
CA GLU A 103 5.89 12.31 -26.94
C GLU A 103 6.53 13.32 -25.95
N GLU A 104 7.00 12.90 -24.76
CA GLU A 104 7.73 13.79 -23.83
C GLU A 104 9.04 14.29 -24.46
N ALA A 105 9.70 13.44 -25.26
CA ALA A 105 10.94 13.80 -25.95
C ALA A 105 10.69 14.83 -27.05
N GLU A 106 9.61 14.70 -27.84
CA GLU A 106 9.26 15.70 -28.86
C GLU A 106 8.92 17.06 -28.24
N ILE A 107 8.15 17.10 -27.15
CA ILE A 107 7.81 18.33 -26.43
C ILE A 107 9.06 19.08 -25.94
N LEU A 108 10.04 18.36 -25.37
CA LEU A 108 11.27 18.99 -24.84
C LEU A 108 12.20 19.50 -25.95
N ASN A 109 12.16 18.89 -27.14
CA ASN A 109 12.97 19.30 -28.29
C ASN A 109 12.25 20.31 -29.22
N HIS A 110 11.02 20.73 -28.89
CA HIS A 110 10.30 21.71 -29.70
C HIS A 110 10.88 23.12 -29.49
N GLU A 111 11.76 23.53 -30.40
CA GLU A 111 12.29 24.89 -30.46
C GLU A 111 11.21 25.83 -31.02
N GLU A 112 10.40 26.43 -30.14
CA GLU A 112 9.45 27.49 -30.51
C GLU A 112 10.19 28.80 -30.80
N ASP A 113 10.03 29.34 -32.01
CA ASP A 113 10.58 30.65 -32.40
C ASP A 113 9.78 31.77 -31.71
N PHE A 114 10.22 32.14 -30.49
CA PHE A 114 9.52 33.06 -29.60
C PHE A 114 9.46 34.47 -30.21
N SER A 115 8.37 34.75 -30.91
CA SER A 115 8.05 36.03 -31.51
C SER A 115 6.90 36.71 -30.79
N LEU A 116 6.98 38.03 -30.63
CA LEU A 116 5.89 38.80 -30.03
C LEU A 116 4.65 38.75 -30.95
N PRO A 117 3.42 38.63 -30.41
CA PRO A 117 2.20 38.69 -31.21
C PRO A 117 2.16 39.95 -32.09
N GLN A 118 1.66 39.84 -33.32
CA GLN A 118 1.72 40.93 -34.31
C GLN A 118 1.17 42.28 -33.82
N ASN A 119 0.17 42.25 -32.92
CA ASN A 119 -0.41 43.43 -32.28
C ASN A 119 0.61 44.26 -31.47
N TYR A 120 1.73 43.67 -31.02
CA TYR A 120 2.80 44.39 -30.31
C TYR A 120 3.59 45.35 -31.22
N PHE A 121 3.50 45.17 -32.54
CA PHE A 121 4.17 46.01 -33.54
C PHE A 121 3.25 47.09 -34.14
N VAL A 122 1.95 47.05 -33.84
CA VAL A 122 0.99 48.08 -34.25
C VAL A 122 1.14 49.28 -33.32
N LYS A 123 1.92 50.28 -33.74
CA LYS A 123 1.86 51.61 -33.13
C LYS A 123 0.62 52.31 -33.68
N GLU A 124 -0.28 52.71 -32.78
CA GLU A 124 -1.29 53.72 -33.10
C GLU A 124 -0.56 55.06 -33.36
N GLU A 125 -0.86 55.68 -34.51
CA GLU A 125 -0.35 57.00 -34.95
C GLU A 125 -1.43 58.08 -34.75
#